data_AF-A0A497ALW4-F1
#
_entry.id   AF-A0A497ALW4-F1
#
_cell.length_a   1.000
_cell.length_b   1.000
_cell.length_c   1.000
_cell.angle_alpha   90.00
_cell.angle_beta   90.00
_cell.angle_gamma   90.00
#
_symmetry.space_group_name_H-M   'P 1'
#
loop_
_entity.id
_entity.type
_entity.pdbx_description
1 polymer ?
#
loop_
_entity_poly.entity_id
_entity_poly.type
_entity_poly.pdbx_seq_one_letter_code
_entity_poly.pdbx_strand_id
1 'polypeptide(L)'
;MILWGNVFPKIQLREQVWDEEFTTGSSLPDIIELAHENIVEDSETVTSLDGTVTYEKDKDYTMNYGKGEITVLDTGGMQPNTTYKIDYEYVYQEKTLDASTGTNVWIEWIREILGRMITQDGEELEWSAGWRMHCKIVVTEFDVYTVTDFLRMAFSWRGTDRRIILYPRPDYLPGYEVLPDTNYSFKYPNNVWKGQILEVSFRSKRLFDNIPPHTGGTGDA
;
A
#
# COMPACT_ATOMS: atom_id res chain seq x y z
N MET A 1 -22.52 10.76 15.32
CA MET A 1 -22.01 9.74 16.25
C MET A 1 -20.50 9.79 16.19
N ILE A 2 -19.84 10.27 17.25
CA ILE A 2 -18.38 10.33 17.32
C ILE A 2 -17.93 8.97 17.84
N LEU A 3 -17.31 8.16 16.98
CA LEU A 3 -16.77 6.86 17.33
C LEU A 3 -15.27 7.02 17.61
N TRP A 4 -14.82 6.54 18.76
CA TRP A 4 -13.41 6.50 19.16
C TRP A 4 -12.77 5.20 18.63
N GLY A 5 -11.61 5.31 17.98
CA GLY A 5 -10.82 4.25 17.34
C GLY A 5 -9.82 4.89 16.35
N ASN A 6 -8.89 4.17 15.72
CA ASN A 6 -8.14 4.70 14.59
C ASN A 6 -9.08 4.78 13.36
N VAL A 7 -10.05 5.71 13.43
CA VAL A 7 -11.09 5.94 12.40
C VAL A 7 -10.57 6.75 11.22
N PHE A 8 -9.35 7.26 11.34
CA PHE A 8 -8.75 8.17 10.38
C PHE A 8 -8.13 7.40 9.23
N PRO A 9 -8.29 7.88 7.99
CA PRO A 9 -7.69 7.22 6.86
C PRO A 9 -6.16 7.35 6.94
N LYS A 10 -5.49 6.28 6.54
CA LYS A 10 -4.04 6.23 6.41
C LYS A 10 -3.68 5.92 4.95
N ILE A 11 -2.70 6.64 4.43
CA ILE A 11 -2.18 6.41 3.08
C ILE A 11 -0.71 6.03 3.21
N GLN A 12 -0.32 4.94 2.56
CA GLN A 12 1.06 4.53 2.41
C GLN A 12 1.45 4.60 0.94
N LEU A 13 2.60 5.18 0.67
CA LEU A 13 3.29 5.09 -0.61
C LEU A 13 4.32 3.99 -0.46
N ARG A 14 4.17 2.94 -1.26
CA ARG A 14 5.03 1.79 -1.20
C ARG A 14 5.79 1.61 -2.52
N GLU A 15 6.96 1.02 -2.42
CA GLU A 15 7.85 0.75 -3.54
C GLU A 15 8.39 -0.67 -3.44
N GLN A 16 8.38 -1.37 -4.58
CA GLN A 16 8.89 -2.72 -4.72
C GLN A 16 10.37 -2.66 -5.10
N VAL A 17 11.17 -3.45 -4.40
CA VAL A 17 12.58 -3.71 -4.70
C VAL A 17 12.68 -5.12 -5.30
N TRP A 18 13.48 -5.23 -6.35
CA TRP A 18 13.75 -6.47 -7.05
C TRP A 18 15.23 -6.78 -7.00
N ASP A 19 15.56 -8.06 -6.79
CA ASP A 19 16.90 -8.61 -6.87
C ASP A 19 17.93 -7.84 -6.03
N GLU A 20 17.58 -7.37 -4.84
CA GLU A 20 18.60 -6.80 -3.95
C GLU A 20 19.56 -7.92 -3.51
N GLU A 21 20.85 -7.72 -3.76
CA GLU A 21 21.87 -8.69 -3.40
C GLU A 21 22.39 -8.43 -1.98
N PHE A 22 22.49 -9.50 -1.18
CA PHE A 22 23.16 -9.46 0.11
C PHE A 22 24.11 -10.65 0.27
N THR A 23 25.22 -10.45 0.98
CA THR A 23 26.26 -11.48 1.16
C THR A 23 26.48 -11.76 2.64
N THR A 24 26.35 -13.02 3.04
CA THR A 24 26.67 -13.46 4.40
C THR A 24 28.17 -13.44 4.65
N GLY A 25 28.57 -13.11 5.86
CA GLY A 25 29.93 -13.20 6.36
C GLY A 25 30.45 -14.63 6.54
N SER A 26 31.56 -14.77 7.25
CA SER A 26 32.29 -16.04 7.37
C SER A 26 31.69 -17.06 8.34
N SER A 27 30.68 -16.66 9.11
CA SER A 27 29.98 -17.50 10.09
C SER A 27 28.50 -17.12 10.14
N LEU A 28 27.66 -18.10 10.50
CA LEU A 28 26.24 -17.90 10.79
C LEU A 28 25.97 -18.12 12.30
N PRO A 29 24.91 -17.51 12.88
CA PRO A 29 24.00 -16.57 12.23
C PRO A 29 24.69 -15.25 11.91
N ASP A 30 24.21 -14.57 10.87
CA ASP A 30 24.74 -13.29 10.43
C ASP A 30 23.62 -12.29 10.19
N ILE A 31 23.83 -11.04 10.58
CA ILE A 31 22.86 -9.95 10.45
C ILE A 31 23.35 -9.02 9.36
N ILE A 32 22.55 -8.86 8.31
CA ILE A 32 22.84 -8.00 7.19
C ILE A 32 21.80 -6.88 7.10
N GLU A 33 22.27 -5.64 7.00
CA GLU A 33 21.44 -4.47 6.71
C GLU A 33 21.10 -4.45 5.21
N LEU A 34 19.81 -4.32 4.90
CA LEU A 34 19.30 -4.11 3.55
C LEU A 34 19.30 -2.62 3.21
N ALA A 35 19.12 -2.29 1.94
CA ALA A 35 19.14 -0.91 1.45
C ALA A 35 18.00 -0.04 2.01
N HIS A 36 16.89 -0.65 2.45
CA HIS A 36 15.71 0.07 2.92
C HIS A 36 15.18 -0.47 4.24
N GLU A 37 14.82 0.47 5.12
CA GLU A 37 14.05 0.21 6.34
C GLU A 37 12.53 0.18 6.04
N ASN A 38 11.70 -0.11 7.06
CA ASN A 38 10.23 -0.13 6.95
C ASN A 38 9.72 -1.08 5.86
N ILE A 39 10.31 -2.27 5.78
CA ILE A 39 9.89 -3.34 4.90
C ILE A 39 8.48 -3.78 5.32
N VAL A 40 7.61 -4.04 4.34
CA VAL A 40 6.28 -4.58 4.57
C VAL A 40 6.41 -6.03 5.01
N GLU A 41 5.84 -6.35 6.18
CA GLU A 41 5.88 -7.70 6.75
C GLU A 41 5.32 -8.73 5.75
N ASP A 42 6.03 -9.85 5.63
CA ASP A 42 5.74 -10.97 4.72
C ASP A 42 5.70 -10.60 3.23
N SER A 43 6.24 -9.44 2.84
CA SER A 43 6.38 -9.06 1.42
C SER A 43 7.63 -9.64 0.76
N GLU A 44 8.57 -10.14 1.56
CA GLU A 44 9.87 -10.57 1.08
C GLU A 44 9.88 -11.94 0.42
N THR A 45 10.76 -12.14 -0.54
CA THR A 45 11.09 -13.44 -1.11
C THR A 45 12.60 -13.55 -1.26
N VAL A 46 13.22 -14.48 -0.54
CA VAL A 46 14.67 -14.71 -0.57
C VAL A 46 14.99 -15.88 -1.47
N THR A 47 15.92 -15.70 -2.41
CA THR A 47 16.35 -16.75 -3.34
C THR A 47 17.87 -16.89 -3.42
N SER A 48 18.34 -18.03 -3.94
CA SER A 48 19.72 -18.17 -4.38
C SER A 48 20.04 -17.16 -5.48
N LEU A 49 21.32 -16.84 -5.68
CA LEU A 49 21.75 -15.86 -6.69
C LEU A 49 21.24 -16.19 -8.11
N ASP A 50 21.08 -17.47 -8.43
CA ASP A 50 20.55 -17.96 -9.71
C ASP A 50 19.01 -18.08 -9.75
N GLY A 51 18.32 -17.79 -8.65
CA GLY A 51 16.87 -17.85 -8.52
C GLY A 51 16.28 -19.27 -8.45
N THR A 52 17.11 -20.31 -8.32
CA THR A 52 16.65 -21.72 -8.37
C THR A 52 16.12 -22.25 -7.04
N VAL A 53 16.56 -21.68 -5.92
CA VAL A 53 16.16 -22.07 -4.57
C VAL A 53 15.48 -20.88 -3.91
N THR A 54 14.28 -21.08 -3.36
CA THR A 54 13.61 -20.13 -2.46
C THR A 54 13.81 -20.57 -1.02
N TYR A 55 14.25 -19.64 -0.18
CA TYR A 55 14.47 -19.87 1.25
C TYR A 55 13.24 -19.50 2.07
N GLU A 56 13.03 -20.18 3.19
CA GLU A 56 11.84 -20.04 4.02
C GLU A 56 12.12 -19.18 5.27
N LYS A 57 11.28 -18.16 5.49
CA LYS A 57 11.27 -17.36 6.72
C LYS A 57 11.07 -18.27 7.95
N ASP A 58 11.72 -17.92 9.05
CA ASP A 58 11.75 -18.61 10.35
C ASP A 58 12.43 -19.99 10.34
N LYS A 59 12.99 -20.40 9.19
CA LYS A 59 13.78 -21.63 9.04
C LYS A 59 15.18 -21.35 8.50
N ASP A 60 15.26 -20.57 7.43
CA ASP A 60 16.52 -20.20 6.78
C ASP A 60 16.99 -18.81 7.19
N TYR A 61 16.05 -17.89 7.43
CA TYR A 61 16.32 -16.52 7.84
C TYR A 61 15.18 -15.96 8.70
N THR A 62 15.42 -14.86 9.40
CA THR A 62 14.39 -14.02 10.05
C THR A 62 14.54 -12.56 9.63
N MET A 63 13.46 -11.79 9.67
CA MET A 63 13.45 -10.37 9.27
C MET A 63 13.20 -9.45 10.47
N ASN A 64 13.93 -8.35 10.50
CA ASN A 64 13.59 -7.17 11.29
C ASN A 64 13.06 -6.08 10.35
N TYR A 65 11.76 -6.13 10.08
CA TYR A 65 11.09 -5.28 9.10
C TYR A 65 11.25 -3.78 9.37
N GLY A 66 11.21 -3.37 10.64
CA GLY A 66 11.33 -1.97 11.01
C GLY A 66 12.69 -1.37 10.69
N LYS A 67 13.76 -2.18 10.80
CA LYS A 67 15.14 -1.75 10.53
C LYS A 67 15.68 -2.18 9.17
N GLY A 68 14.93 -2.99 8.42
CA GLY A 68 15.44 -3.56 7.17
C GLY A 68 16.64 -4.48 7.39
N GLU A 69 16.64 -5.30 8.44
CA GLU A 69 17.71 -6.28 8.66
C GLU A 69 17.22 -7.70 8.34
N ILE A 70 18.05 -8.48 7.66
CA ILE A 70 17.87 -9.92 7.51
C ILE A 70 18.90 -10.65 8.37
N THR A 71 18.43 -11.60 9.19
CA THR A 71 19.31 -12.51 9.93
C THR A 71 19.28 -13.88 9.28
N VAL A 72 20.40 -14.30 8.70
CA VAL A 72 20.54 -15.66 8.14
C VAL A 72 20.85 -16.63 9.26
N LEU A 73 20.06 -17.69 9.39
CA LEU A 73 20.16 -18.64 10.51
C LEU A 73 21.22 -19.72 10.25
N ASP A 74 21.90 -20.17 11.30
CA ASP A 74 22.86 -21.28 11.26
C ASP A 74 22.20 -22.68 11.23
N THR A 75 20.87 -22.72 11.39
CA THR A 75 20.06 -23.94 11.40
C THR A 75 19.40 -24.25 10.05
N GLY A 76 19.47 -23.30 9.11
CA GLY A 76 18.81 -23.38 7.79
C GLY A 76 19.67 -23.96 6.68
N GLY A 77 19.18 -23.85 5.44
CA GLY A 77 19.85 -24.27 4.21
C GLY A 77 20.87 -23.27 3.67
N MET A 78 20.85 -22.02 4.16
CA MET A 78 21.78 -20.97 3.74
C MET A 78 23.19 -21.21 4.28
N GLN A 79 24.21 -20.83 3.51
CA GLN A 79 25.63 -21.03 3.78
C GLN A 79 26.36 -19.69 4.01
N PRO A 80 27.43 -19.67 4.84
CA PRO A 80 28.30 -18.51 4.99
C PRO A 80 29.07 -18.19 3.70
N ASN A 81 29.62 -16.98 3.60
CA ASN A 81 30.36 -16.46 2.43
C ASN A 81 29.62 -16.63 1.09
N THR A 82 28.29 -16.56 1.11
CA THR A 82 27.45 -16.76 -0.07
C THR A 82 26.57 -15.53 -0.31
N THR A 83 26.37 -15.18 -1.58
CA THR A 83 25.50 -14.08 -2.01
C THR A 83 24.13 -14.63 -2.40
N TYR A 84 23.08 -13.93 -1.98
CA TYR A 84 21.68 -14.24 -2.21
C TYR A 84 20.96 -13.02 -2.76
N LYS A 85 19.70 -13.22 -3.16
CA LYS A 85 18.81 -12.16 -3.63
C LYS A 85 17.59 -12.07 -2.73
N ILE A 86 17.09 -10.86 -2.53
CA ILE A 86 15.82 -10.60 -1.86
C ILE A 86 14.99 -9.62 -2.69
N ASP A 87 13.75 -10.01 -2.94
CA ASP A 87 12.68 -9.10 -3.39
C ASP A 87 11.87 -8.70 -2.17
N TYR A 88 11.44 -7.45 -2.06
CA TYR A 88 10.56 -7.00 -0.97
C TYR A 88 9.85 -5.69 -1.31
N GLU A 89 8.79 -5.37 -0.57
CA GLU A 89 8.17 -4.04 -0.60
C GLU A 89 8.55 -3.25 0.65
N TYR A 90 8.76 -1.94 0.53
CA TYR A 90 8.92 -1.06 1.69
C TYR A 90 7.99 0.15 1.64
N VAL A 91 7.71 0.72 2.82
CA VAL A 91 6.93 1.94 2.97
C VAL A 91 7.85 3.15 2.79
N TYR A 92 7.84 3.75 1.60
CA TYR A 92 8.60 4.96 1.30
C TYR A 92 8.14 6.15 2.15
N GLN A 93 6.82 6.35 2.24
CA GLN A 93 6.24 7.38 3.08
C GLN A 93 4.82 7.02 3.49
N GLU A 94 4.42 7.38 4.70
CA GLU A 94 3.04 7.25 5.17
C GLU A 94 2.49 8.53 5.77
N LYS A 95 1.16 8.68 5.72
CA LYS A 95 0.44 9.77 6.36
C LYS A 95 -0.91 9.29 6.88
N THR A 96 -1.17 9.57 8.15
CA THR A 96 -2.50 9.47 8.77
C THR A 96 -3.16 10.83 8.73
N LEU A 97 -4.42 10.90 8.28
CA LEU A 97 -5.19 12.14 8.19
C LEU A 97 -6.15 12.24 9.37
N ASP A 98 -5.72 12.90 10.45
CA ASP A 98 -6.44 12.91 11.73
C ASP A 98 -7.39 14.11 11.91
N ALA A 99 -7.99 14.23 13.10
CA ALA A 99 -8.87 15.34 13.44
C ALA A 99 -8.23 16.73 13.31
N SER A 100 -6.91 16.86 13.50
CA SER A 100 -6.20 18.14 13.36
C SER A 100 -6.22 18.68 11.93
N THR A 101 -6.40 17.77 10.96
CA THR A 101 -6.50 18.09 9.54
C THR A 101 -7.95 18.31 9.06
N GLY A 102 -8.94 18.30 9.97
CA GLY A 102 -10.34 18.49 9.62
C GLY A 102 -10.87 17.46 8.62
N THR A 103 -10.38 16.22 8.71
CA THR A 103 -10.60 15.18 7.70
C THR A 103 -12.00 14.59 7.75
N ASN A 104 -12.65 14.53 6.58
CA ASN A 104 -13.88 13.79 6.33
C ASN A 104 -13.65 12.76 5.22
N VAL A 105 -14.22 11.56 5.39
CA VAL A 105 -14.07 10.44 4.46
C VAL A 105 -15.43 9.90 4.06
N TRP A 106 -15.63 9.75 2.75
CA TRP A 106 -16.79 9.09 2.15
C TRP A 106 -16.31 7.89 1.34
N ILE A 107 -17.01 6.77 1.51
CA ILE A 107 -16.67 5.50 0.86
C ILE A 107 -17.94 4.99 0.22
N GLU A 108 -17.85 4.68 -1.07
CA GLU A 108 -18.94 4.09 -1.84
C GLU A 108 -18.42 2.90 -2.65
N TRP A 109 -19.28 1.90 -2.81
CA TRP A 109 -19.00 0.75 -3.66
C TRP A 109 -19.81 0.90 -4.94
N ILE A 110 -19.10 1.04 -6.07
CA ILE A 110 -19.70 1.22 -7.38
C ILE A 110 -19.53 -0.06 -8.17
N ARG A 111 -20.64 -0.57 -8.71
CA ARG A 111 -20.60 -1.69 -9.65
C ARG A 111 -20.08 -1.19 -10.99
N GLU A 112 -18.97 -1.74 -11.45
CA GLU A 112 -18.36 -1.40 -12.74
C GLU A 112 -18.40 -2.61 -13.68
N ILE A 113 -18.77 -2.35 -14.93
CA ILE A 113 -18.83 -3.34 -16.00
C ILE A 113 -17.76 -2.95 -17.01
N LEU A 114 -16.68 -3.72 -17.06
CA LEU A 114 -15.54 -3.50 -17.97
C LEU A 114 -15.80 -4.08 -19.36
N GLY A 115 -16.70 -5.05 -19.49
CA GLY A 115 -16.99 -5.70 -20.76
C GLY A 115 -18.38 -6.31 -20.83
N ARG A 116 -19.04 -6.09 -21.97
CA ARG A 116 -20.32 -6.67 -22.36
C ARG A 116 -20.15 -7.44 -23.67
N MET A 117 -20.85 -8.55 -23.82
CA MET A 117 -21.01 -9.24 -25.09
C MET A 117 -22.49 -9.56 -25.31
N ILE A 118 -22.89 -9.66 -26.57
CA ILE A 118 -24.23 -10.11 -26.95
C ILE A 118 -24.07 -11.51 -27.55
N THR A 119 -24.80 -12.49 -27.03
CA THR A 119 -24.80 -13.86 -27.58
C THR A 119 -25.49 -13.90 -28.94
N GLN A 120 -25.34 -15.01 -29.68
CA GLN A 120 -26.06 -15.21 -30.94
C GLN A 120 -27.60 -15.22 -30.74
N ASP A 121 -28.05 -15.53 -29.52
CA ASP A 121 -29.47 -15.53 -29.12
C ASP A 121 -29.97 -14.16 -28.64
N GLY A 122 -29.12 -13.13 -28.67
CA GLY A 122 -29.47 -11.76 -28.29
C GLY A 122 -29.43 -11.49 -26.78
N GLU A 123 -28.91 -12.42 -25.98
CA GLU A 123 -28.71 -12.22 -24.55
C GLU A 123 -27.47 -11.35 -24.28
N GLU A 124 -27.60 -10.38 -23.39
CA GLU A 124 -26.48 -9.55 -22.95
C GLU A 124 -25.76 -10.24 -21.78
N LEU A 125 -24.49 -10.59 -21.99
CA LEU A 125 -23.62 -11.17 -20.97
C LEU A 125 -22.54 -10.18 -20.56
N GLU A 126 -22.45 -9.92 -19.26
CA GLU A 126 -21.37 -9.16 -18.66
C GLU A 126 -20.24 -10.12 -18.29
N TRP A 127 -19.14 -10.10 -19.03
CA TRP A 127 -18.04 -11.06 -18.83
C TRP A 127 -16.93 -10.52 -17.93
N SER A 128 -16.94 -9.22 -17.62
CA SER A 128 -16.03 -8.61 -16.66
C SER A 128 -16.77 -7.51 -15.90
N ALA A 129 -17.45 -7.89 -14.82
CA ALA A 129 -18.15 -6.96 -13.93
C ALA A 129 -17.80 -7.25 -12.47
N GLY A 130 -17.83 -6.21 -11.64
CA GLY A 130 -17.57 -6.33 -10.22
C GLY A 130 -17.75 -5.01 -9.50
N TRP A 131 -17.19 -4.90 -8.30
CA TRP A 131 -17.31 -3.76 -7.41
C TRP A 131 -15.97 -3.05 -7.29
N ARG A 132 -15.96 -1.73 -7.43
CA ARG A 132 -14.83 -0.87 -7.04
C ARG A 132 -15.19 -0.08 -5.80
N MET A 133 -14.22 0.02 -4.91
CA MET A 133 -14.29 1.02 -3.84
C MET A 133 -13.91 2.36 -4.45
N HIS A 134 -14.75 3.38 -4.25
CA HIS A 134 -14.41 4.78 -4.43
C HIS A 134 -14.33 5.41 -3.03
N CYS A 135 -13.22 6.08 -2.76
CA CYS A 135 -12.97 6.76 -1.50
C CYS A 135 -12.65 8.22 -1.77
N LYS A 136 -13.49 9.11 -1.25
CA LYS A 136 -13.30 10.55 -1.28
C LYS A 136 -12.87 11.02 0.10
N ILE A 137 -11.78 11.79 0.15
CA ILE A 137 -11.26 12.39 1.37
C ILE A 137 -11.25 13.90 1.19
N VAL A 138 -11.86 14.60 2.14
CA VAL A 138 -11.80 16.07 2.22
C VAL A 138 -11.01 16.44 3.46
N VAL A 139 -9.94 17.18 3.28
CA VAL A 139 -9.06 17.68 4.33
C VAL A 139 -9.26 19.19 4.43
N THR A 140 -9.41 19.71 5.64
CA THR A 140 -9.43 21.15 5.91
C THR A 140 -8.19 21.49 6.73
N GLU A 141 -7.13 21.91 6.04
CA GLU A 141 -5.83 22.18 6.64
C GLU A 141 -5.78 23.65 7.07
N PHE A 142 -5.65 23.94 8.37
CA PHE A 142 -5.65 25.31 8.89
C PHE A 142 -4.23 25.93 8.97
N ASP A 143 -3.17 25.14 9.10
CA ASP A 143 -1.82 25.65 9.43
C ASP A 143 -0.60 24.85 8.88
N VAL A 144 -0.77 23.78 8.10
CA VAL A 144 0.34 22.88 7.74
C VAL A 144 0.49 22.79 6.22
N TYR A 145 1.71 22.67 5.69
CA TYR A 145 1.97 22.43 4.25
C TYR A 145 2.16 20.94 3.95
N THR A 146 2.37 20.13 4.98
CA THR A 146 2.85 18.75 4.88
C THR A 146 1.79 17.78 4.35
N VAL A 147 0.50 18.00 4.62
CA VAL A 147 -0.55 17.10 4.09
C VAL A 147 -0.75 17.36 2.61
N THR A 148 -0.80 18.64 2.23
CA THR A 148 -0.87 19.05 0.82
C THR A 148 0.25 18.46 -0.01
N ASP A 149 1.51 18.57 0.42
CA ASP A 149 2.64 18.05 -0.36
C ASP A 149 2.67 16.51 -0.40
N PHE A 150 2.32 15.85 0.71
CA PHE A 150 2.15 14.40 0.72
C PHE A 150 1.07 13.94 -0.27
N LEU A 151 -0.10 14.60 -0.29
CA LEU A 151 -1.19 14.26 -1.21
C LEU A 151 -0.81 14.54 -2.67
N ARG A 152 -0.06 15.62 -2.96
CA ARG A 152 0.50 15.85 -4.31
C ARG A 152 1.39 14.70 -4.74
N MET A 153 2.32 14.30 -3.87
CA MET A 153 3.23 13.21 -4.13
C MET A 153 2.47 11.89 -4.34
N ALA A 154 1.48 11.58 -3.50
CA ALA A 154 0.61 10.42 -3.66
C ALA A 154 -0.09 10.42 -5.04
N PHE A 155 -0.60 11.55 -5.51
CA PHE A 155 -1.27 11.63 -6.81
C PHE A 155 -0.33 11.37 -8.00
N SER A 156 0.95 11.70 -7.83
CA SER A 156 2.03 11.39 -8.78
C SER A 156 2.70 10.04 -8.54
N TRP A 157 2.35 9.33 -7.46
CA TRP A 157 2.98 8.06 -7.07
C TRP A 157 2.47 6.91 -7.94
N ARG A 158 3.08 6.78 -9.12
CA ARG A 158 2.70 5.81 -10.14
C ARG A 158 3.96 5.20 -10.75
N GLY A 159 3.89 3.92 -11.06
CA GLY A 159 4.99 3.15 -11.64
C GLY A 159 4.63 1.67 -11.65
N THR A 160 5.45 0.86 -12.33
CA THR A 160 5.36 -0.61 -12.25
C THR A 160 5.57 -1.11 -10.83
N ASP A 161 6.50 -0.48 -10.13
CA ASP A 161 6.98 -0.89 -8.81
C ASP A 161 6.47 0.02 -7.69
N ARG A 162 5.48 0.88 -7.99
CA ARG A 162 4.96 1.88 -7.04
C ARG A 162 3.48 1.71 -6.82
N ARG A 163 3.11 1.59 -5.55
CA ARG A 163 1.74 1.37 -5.11
C ARG A 163 1.30 2.44 -4.12
N ILE A 164 0.03 2.83 -4.21
CA ILE A 164 -0.62 3.65 -3.20
C ILE A 164 -1.56 2.72 -2.45
N ILE A 165 -1.29 2.54 -1.17
CA ILE A 165 -2.15 1.78 -0.29
C ILE A 165 -2.98 2.75 0.55
N LEU A 166 -4.29 2.71 0.39
CA LEU A 166 -5.23 3.47 1.20
C LEU A 166 -5.91 2.54 2.20
N TYR A 167 -5.76 2.86 3.47
CA TYR A 167 -6.56 2.32 4.56
C TYR A 167 -7.65 3.34 4.89
N PRO A 168 -8.88 3.22 4.36
CA PRO A 168 -9.91 4.24 4.57
C PRO A 168 -10.30 4.35 6.04
N ARG A 169 -10.29 3.21 6.75
CA ARG A 169 -10.51 3.06 8.18
C ARG A 169 -9.73 1.85 8.69
N PRO A 170 -8.45 1.97 9.07
CA PRO A 170 -7.55 0.84 9.35
C PRO A 170 -8.13 -0.28 10.24
N ASP A 171 -8.94 0.09 11.25
CA ASP A 171 -9.53 -0.87 12.20
C ASP A 171 -10.83 -1.54 11.69
N TYR A 172 -11.39 -1.09 10.57
CA TYR A 172 -12.71 -1.51 10.08
C TYR A 172 -12.70 -1.96 8.61
N LEU A 173 -11.99 -1.22 7.77
CA LEU A 173 -11.79 -1.54 6.38
C LEU A 173 -10.32 -1.85 6.15
N PRO A 174 -10.02 -2.90 5.37
CA PRO A 174 -8.65 -3.21 5.08
C PRO A 174 -7.96 -2.11 4.25
N GLY A 175 -6.64 -2.23 4.09
CA GLY A 175 -5.88 -1.49 3.09
C GLY A 175 -6.23 -1.95 1.68
N TYR A 176 -6.33 -0.98 0.77
CA TYR A 176 -6.59 -1.18 -0.65
C TYR A 176 -5.49 -0.58 -1.52
N GLU A 177 -5.02 -1.31 -2.53
CA GLU A 177 -4.24 -0.69 -3.60
C GLU A 177 -5.18 0.21 -4.41
N VAL A 178 -4.86 1.49 -4.50
CA VAL A 178 -5.72 2.49 -5.14
C VAL A 178 -5.02 3.25 -6.26
N LEU A 179 -5.83 3.74 -7.19
CA LEU A 179 -5.45 4.71 -8.20
C LEU A 179 -6.15 6.04 -7.91
N PRO A 180 -5.50 7.19 -8.15
CA PRO A 180 -6.19 8.47 -8.11
C PRO A 180 -7.30 8.51 -9.17
N ASP A 181 -8.53 8.84 -8.76
CA ASP A 181 -9.75 8.68 -9.57
C ASP A 181 -10.14 9.93 -10.38
N THR A 182 -9.49 11.08 -10.11
CA THR A 182 -9.75 12.44 -10.64
C THR A 182 -10.82 13.23 -9.88
N ASN A 183 -10.34 14.16 -9.03
CA ASN A 183 -11.02 15.37 -8.53
C ASN A 183 -10.04 16.10 -7.58
N TYR A 184 -8.84 16.42 -8.08
CA TYR A 184 -7.92 17.24 -7.28
C TYR A 184 -8.37 18.69 -7.36
N SER A 185 -9.07 19.16 -6.33
CA SER A 185 -9.52 20.55 -6.26
C SER A 185 -9.01 21.22 -5.00
N PHE A 186 -8.41 22.40 -5.17
CA PHE A 186 -8.04 23.30 -4.09
C PHE A 186 -9.06 24.42 -4.03
N LYS A 187 -9.72 24.58 -2.88
CA LYS A 187 -10.49 25.78 -2.61
C LYS A 187 -9.76 26.60 -1.55
N TYR A 188 -9.49 27.85 -1.88
CA TYR A 188 -9.00 28.87 -0.95
C TYR A 188 -10.20 29.72 -0.51
N PRO A 189 -10.89 29.39 0.60
CA PRO A 189 -11.95 30.24 1.10
C PRO A 189 -11.40 31.64 1.45
N ASN A 190 -12.06 32.67 0.92
CA ASN A 190 -11.90 34.09 1.26
C ASN A 190 -10.60 34.82 0.86
N ASN A 191 -9.77 34.32 -0.07
CA ASN A 191 -8.50 34.96 -0.44
C ASN A 191 -7.54 35.22 0.76
N VAL A 192 -7.76 34.55 1.89
CA VAL A 192 -6.89 34.61 3.07
C VAL A 192 -6.18 33.28 3.20
N TRP A 193 -4.87 33.30 3.47
CA TRP A 193 -4.00 32.13 3.75
C TRP A 193 -4.36 31.40 5.07
N LYS A 194 -5.65 31.24 5.39
CA LYS A 194 -6.14 30.65 6.66
C LYS A 194 -6.97 29.38 6.45
N GLY A 195 -6.61 28.61 5.44
CA GLY A 195 -6.98 27.22 5.34
C GLY A 195 -7.15 26.73 3.91
N GLN A 196 -6.57 25.57 3.59
CA GLN A 196 -6.76 24.90 2.31
C GLN A 196 -7.79 23.79 2.50
N ILE A 197 -8.86 23.82 1.70
CA ILE A 197 -9.74 22.65 1.57
C ILE A 197 -9.21 21.83 0.41
N LEU A 198 -8.67 20.65 0.72
CA LEU A 198 -8.22 19.68 -0.26
C LEU A 198 -9.28 18.60 -0.41
N GLU A 199 -9.70 18.35 -1.64
CA GLU A 199 -10.51 17.21 -1.99
C GLU A 199 -9.66 16.25 -2.83
N VAL A 200 -9.60 14.99 -2.40
CA VAL A 200 -8.93 13.91 -3.13
C VAL A 200 -9.88 12.73 -3.27
N SER A 201 -9.78 12.01 -4.38
CA SER A 201 -10.57 10.82 -4.64
C SER A 201 -9.70 9.71 -5.20
N PHE A 202 -9.89 8.52 -4.65
CA PHE A 202 -9.18 7.30 -4.98
C PHE A 202 -10.19 6.22 -5.33
N ARG A 203 -9.81 5.33 -6.23
CA ARG A 203 -10.56 4.11 -6.52
C ARG A 203 -9.67 2.90 -6.34
N SER A 204 -10.22 1.77 -5.89
CA SER A 204 -9.46 0.52 -5.84
C SER A 204 -8.93 0.17 -7.24
N LYS A 205 -7.69 -0.27 -7.33
CA LYS A 205 -7.09 -0.78 -8.57
C LYS A 205 -7.70 -2.11 -8.96
N ARG A 206 -7.99 -2.97 -7.97
CA ARG A 206 -8.73 -4.22 -8.15
C ARG A 206 -10.23 -3.97 -8.37
N LEU A 207 -10.81 -4.77 -9.25
CA LEU A 207 -12.25 -4.97 -9.36
C LEU A 207 -12.60 -6.24 -8.57
N PHE A 208 -13.51 -6.13 -7.61
CA PHE A 208 -13.86 -7.24 -6.72
C PHE A 208 -15.13 -7.94 -7.17
N ASP A 209 -15.18 -9.27 -7.08
CA ASP A 209 -16.39 -10.03 -7.43
C ASP A 209 -17.54 -9.72 -6.45
N ASN A 210 -17.19 -9.50 -5.18
CA ASN A 210 -18.11 -9.11 -4.10
C ASN A 210 -17.51 -7.97 -3.29
N ILE A 211 -18.36 -7.18 -2.62
CA ILE A 211 -17.90 -6.18 -1.66
C ILE A 211 -17.13 -6.91 -0.53
N PRO A 212 -15.85 -6.58 -0.30
CA PRO A 212 -15.04 -7.18 0.76
C PRO A 212 -15.66 -6.97 2.15
N PRO A 213 -15.50 -7.96 3.06
CA PRO A 213 -16.01 -7.84 4.42
C PRO A 213 -15.23 -6.77 5.21
N HIS A 214 -15.90 -6.17 6.18
CA HIS A 214 -15.32 -5.11 7.01
C HIS A 214 -14.56 -5.70 8.20
N THR A 215 -13.40 -6.31 7.93
CA THR A 215 -12.60 -7.03 8.93
C THR A 215 -11.38 -6.25 9.44
N GLY A 216 -11.14 -5.02 8.95
CA GLY A 216 -9.89 -4.28 9.21
C GLY A 216 -8.64 -4.97 8.63
N GLY A 217 -7.46 -4.38 8.82
CA GLY A 217 -6.17 -5.00 8.48
C GLY A 217 -5.66 -4.75 7.04
N THR A 218 -4.87 -5.68 6.51
CA THR A 218 -4.38 -5.72 5.11
C THR A 218 -5.38 -6.51 4.26
N GLY A 219 -5.94 -5.90 3.22
CA GLY A 219 -6.96 -6.51 2.35
C GLY A 219 -6.35 -7.04 1.08
N ASP A 220 -6.42 -6.24 0.02
CA ASP A 220 -5.64 -6.42 -1.22
C ASP A 220 -4.37 -5.56 -1.23
N ALA A 221 -3.97 -5.09 -0.06
CA ALA A 221 -2.76 -4.33 0.23
C ALA A 221 -1.66 -5.20 0.84
#